data_AF-A0A182UGR1-F1
#
_entry.id   AF-A0A182UGR1-F1
#
_cell.length_a   1.000
_cell.length_b   1.000
_cell.length_c   1.000
_cell.angle_alpha   90.00
_cell.angle_beta   90.00
_cell.angle_gamma   90.00
#
_symmetry.space_group_name_H-M   'P 1'
#
loop_
_entity.id
_entity.type
_entity.pdbx_description
1 polymer ?
#
loop_
_entity_poly.entity_id
_entity_poly.type
_entity_poly.pdbx_seq_one_letter_code
_entity_poly.pdbx_strand_id
1 'polypeptide(L)'
;MNAFGDNFEQQSEVDPAAEFLAREQNALAGLEDEIPPVAAGAGASANGSVNGDPVPKAESTGLENELNGSFEMISNADAQDPPTTTTGDNNLNTVPKQVTEEPEKIRKWREDQKARLEEKDREEERKKDELREQARKELEDWYKHHEETISKTKSANRNAEKQFVAETDEIEPGTEWERIAKLCDFNPKTNKSNKDISRMRSIILQLKQNPLQATKKV
;
A
#
# COMPACT_ATOMS: atom_id res chain seq x y z
N MET A 1 37.40 37.24 -53.00
CA MET A 1 36.91 36.03 -53.69
C MET A 1 36.50 35.04 -52.63
N ASN A 2 35.23 34.64 -52.66
CA ASN A 2 34.51 33.81 -51.70
C ASN A 2 34.82 32.31 -51.84
N ALA A 3 34.29 31.55 -50.87
CA ALA A 3 33.99 30.12 -50.83
C ALA A 3 35.16 29.25 -50.33
N PHE A 4 35.18 28.72 -49.11
CA PHE A 4 34.13 28.01 -48.38
C PHE A 4 34.18 28.36 -46.88
N GLY A 5 33.31 29.26 -46.45
CA GLY A 5 32.76 29.23 -45.10
C GLY A 5 31.30 28.81 -45.23
N ASP A 6 30.75 28.23 -44.15
CA ASP A 6 29.32 28.03 -43.90
C ASP A 6 28.69 26.75 -44.50
N ASN A 7 28.78 25.60 -43.79
CA ASN A 7 27.71 24.55 -43.78
C ASN A 7 27.97 23.38 -42.78
N PHE A 8 28.45 23.60 -41.55
CA PHE A 8 28.40 22.52 -40.55
C PHE A 8 28.24 23.02 -39.10
N GLU A 9 27.45 24.07 -38.91
CA GLU A 9 26.77 24.25 -37.65
C GLU A 9 25.27 24.08 -37.91
N GLN A 10 24.61 23.37 -37.01
CA GLN A 10 23.15 23.23 -36.89
C GLN A 10 22.49 22.02 -37.58
N GLN A 11 23.05 20.83 -37.38
CA GLN A 11 22.20 19.68 -37.06
C GLN A 11 22.44 19.38 -35.59
N SER A 12 21.41 19.60 -34.77
CA SER A 12 21.38 19.13 -33.39
C SER A 12 21.85 17.68 -33.36
N GLU A 13 23.00 17.42 -32.73
CA GLU A 13 23.35 16.08 -32.23
C GLU A 13 22.28 15.71 -31.20
N VAL A 14 21.14 15.25 -31.70
CA VAL A 14 20.18 14.52 -30.90
C VAL A 14 20.86 13.18 -30.67
N ASP A 15 21.43 13.03 -29.49
CA ASP A 15 21.93 11.75 -28.99
C ASP A 15 20.85 10.69 -29.29
N PRO A 16 21.15 9.63 -30.06
CA PRO A 16 20.19 8.56 -30.34
C PRO A 16 19.58 7.96 -29.07
N ALA A 17 20.29 8.01 -27.94
CA ALA A 17 19.76 7.62 -26.64
C ALA A 17 18.75 8.63 -26.07
N ALA A 18 18.89 9.91 -26.37
CA ALA A 18 17.94 10.95 -25.98
C ALA A 18 16.62 10.86 -26.77
N GLU A 19 16.67 10.51 -28.06
CA GLU A 19 15.46 10.25 -28.85
C GLU A 19 14.71 9.02 -28.33
N PHE A 20 15.43 7.97 -27.93
CA PHE A 20 14.86 6.79 -27.29
C PHE A 20 14.22 7.11 -25.93
N LEU A 21 14.91 7.86 -25.07
CA LEU A 21 14.37 8.29 -23.77
C LEU A 21 13.13 9.19 -23.91
N ALA A 22 13.15 10.13 -24.86
CA ALA A 22 12.00 11.00 -25.12
C ALA A 22 10.80 10.21 -25.67
N ARG A 23 11.05 9.20 -26.51
CA ARG A 23 10.01 8.29 -27.02
C ARG A 23 9.39 7.45 -25.91
N GLU A 24 10.21 6.86 -25.03
CA GLU A 24 9.73 6.09 -23.89
C GLU A 24 8.99 6.96 -22.86
N GLN A 25 9.45 8.20 -22.63
CA GLN A 25 8.76 9.16 -21.75
C GLN A 25 7.40 9.58 -22.30
N ASN A 26 7.29 9.85 -23.61
CA ASN A 26 6.01 10.20 -24.23
C ASN A 26 5.04 9.00 -24.27
N ALA A 27 5.56 7.77 -24.42
CA ALA A 27 4.76 6.56 -24.32
C ALA A 27 4.21 6.31 -22.90
N LEU A 28 4.95 6.71 -21.85
CA LEU A 28 4.50 6.61 -20.46
C LEU A 28 3.61 7.78 -20.00
N ALA A 29 3.79 8.98 -20.54
CA ALA A 29 3.05 10.18 -20.14
C ALA A 29 1.53 10.08 -20.43
N GLY A 30 1.12 9.24 -21.39
CA GLY A 30 -0.30 8.99 -21.68
C GLY A 30 -1.03 8.10 -20.66
N LEU A 31 -0.31 7.43 -19.75
CA LEU A 31 -0.90 6.54 -18.73
C LEU A 31 -1.25 7.26 -17.42
N GLU A 32 -0.79 8.50 -17.21
CA GLU A 32 -1.09 9.27 -15.99
C GLU A 32 -2.51 9.86 -16.00
N ASP A 33 -3.07 10.16 -17.18
CA ASP A 33 -4.44 10.69 -17.33
C ASP A 33 -5.54 9.60 -17.33
N GLU A 34 -5.19 8.32 -17.50
CA GLU A 34 -6.16 7.19 -17.52
C GLU A 34 -6.36 6.51 -16.16
N ILE A 35 -5.64 6.92 -15.11
CA ILE A 35 -5.87 6.41 -13.74
C ILE A 35 -6.83 7.37 -13.05
N PRO A 36 -8.14 7.08 -12.98
CA PRO A 36 -9.07 7.95 -12.27
C PRO A 36 -8.67 8.03 -10.80
N PRO A 37 -8.70 9.24 -10.18
CA PRO A 37 -8.45 9.36 -8.76
C PRO A 37 -9.50 8.56 -8.00
N VAL A 38 -9.07 7.58 -7.20
CA VAL A 38 -9.94 6.88 -6.24
C VAL A 38 -10.29 7.83 -5.09
N ALA A 39 -11.13 8.81 -5.41
CA ALA A 39 -11.81 9.63 -4.43
C ALA A 39 -12.79 8.77 -3.64
N ALA A 40 -12.68 8.89 -2.32
CA ALA A 40 -13.65 8.41 -1.37
C ALA A 40 -15.10 8.73 -1.80
N GLY A 41 -15.95 7.71 -1.84
CA GLY A 41 -17.37 7.86 -2.12
C GLY A 41 -18.16 6.64 -1.68
N ALA A 42 -18.83 6.75 -0.54
CA ALA A 42 -19.78 5.78 -0.03
C ALA A 42 -20.95 5.54 -1.00
N GLY A 43 -21.40 4.28 -1.11
CA GLY A 43 -22.60 3.90 -1.85
C GLY A 43 -22.98 2.44 -1.62
N ALA A 44 -24.04 2.22 -0.85
CA ALA A 44 -24.54 0.96 -0.30
C ALA A 44 -24.93 -0.15 -1.31
N SER A 45 -24.76 -1.41 -0.91
CA SER A 45 -25.89 -2.38 -0.90
C SER A 45 -25.60 -3.61 -0.02
N ALA A 46 -26.68 -4.17 0.52
CA ALA A 46 -26.75 -5.10 1.64
C ALA A 46 -26.72 -6.58 1.25
N ASN A 47 -26.11 -7.43 2.09
CA ASN A 47 -26.71 -8.57 2.83
C ASN A 47 -25.64 -9.61 3.22
N GLY A 48 -25.72 -10.14 4.45
CA GLY A 48 -25.02 -11.38 4.82
C GLY A 48 -24.57 -11.45 6.27
N SER A 49 -25.52 -11.73 7.18
CA SER A 49 -25.23 -12.16 8.55
C SER A 49 -24.52 -13.51 8.56
N VAL A 50 -23.37 -13.62 9.24
CA VAL A 50 -22.97 -14.80 10.03
C VAL A 50 -21.97 -14.40 11.11
N ASN A 51 -22.26 -14.82 12.34
CA ASN A 51 -21.37 -14.74 13.50
C ASN A 51 -20.12 -15.62 13.31
N GLY A 52 -19.02 -15.23 13.93
CA GLY A 52 -17.89 -16.11 14.23
C GLY A 52 -16.55 -15.46 13.96
N ASP A 53 -15.83 -15.09 15.02
CA ASP A 53 -14.40 -14.79 14.97
C ASP A 53 -13.64 -15.91 14.24
N PRO A 54 -12.64 -15.56 13.40
CA PRO A 54 -11.51 -16.44 13.23
C PRO A 54 -10.23 -15.67 13.51
N VAL A 55 -9.56 -16.10 14.57
CA VAL A 55 -8.12 -15.92 14.76
C VAL A 55 -7.42 -16.53 13.53
N PRO A 56 -6.58 -15.81 12.76
CA PRO A 56 -5.87 -16.45 11.67
C PRO A 56 -4.71 -17.27 12.25
N LYS A 57 -4.96 -18.57 12.35
CA LYS A 57 -3.97 -19.62 12.57
C LYS A 57 -3.17 -19.78 11.27
N ALA A 58 -1.85 -19.64 11.38
CA ALA A 58 -0.93 -19.89 10.28
C ALA A 58 -1.00 -21.36 9.87
N GLU A 59 -1.44 -21.64 8.65
CA GLU A 59 -1.32 -22.96 8.04
C GLU A 59 -0.68 -22.83 6.66
N SER A 60 0.37 -23.62 6.49
CA SER A 60 1.25 -23.73 5.33
C SER A 60 0.58 -24.54 4.23
N THR A 61 0.47 -23.94 3.04
CA THR A 61 0.34 -24.61 1.74
C THR A 61 1.04 -23.67 0.75
N GLY A 62 2.23 -23.94 0.21
CA GLY A 62 2.58 -25.17 -0.50
C GLY A 62 2.22 -25.02 -1.97
N LEU A 63 2.87 -24.10 -2.69
CA LEU A 63 2.88 -24.05 -4.16
C LEU A 63 4.30 -23.70 -4.64
N GLU A 64 5.00 -24.79 -4.91
CA GLU A 64 5.99 -25.04 -5.95
C GLU A 64 6.67 -23.89 -6.71
N ASN A 65 7.99 -23.96 -6.53
CA ASN A 65 9.11 -23.32 -7.16
C ASN A 65 9.28 -23.73 -8.65
N GLU A 66 8.90 -22.86 -9.57
CA GLU A 66 9.33 -22.90 -10.97
C GLU A 66 10.02 -21.59 -11.36
N LEU A 67 11.29 -21.42 -10.97
CA LEU A 67 12.24 -20.56 -11.68
C LEU A 67 13.62 -21.23 -11.65
N ASN A 68 13.69 -22.36 -12.37
CA ASN A 68 14.92 -23.01 -12.77
C ASN A 68 15.60 -22.19 -13.89
N GLY A 69 16.30 -21.13 -13.49
CA GLY A 69 17.25 -20.40 -14.32
C GLY A 69 18.66 -20.84 -14.00
N SER A 70 19.17 -21.78 -14.79
CA SER A 70 20.53 -22.35 -14.74
C SER A 70 21.62 -21.29 -14.59
N PHE A 71 22.26 -21.25 -13.41
CA PHE A 71 23.60 -20.68 -13.24
C PHE A 71 24.54 -21.84 -12.89
N GLU A 72 25.19 -22.40 -13.91
CA GLU A 72 26.13 -23.50 -13.75
C GLU A 72 27.36 -23.06 -12.94
N MET A 73 27.40 -23.47 -11.67
CA MET A 73 28.62 -23.52 -10.87
C MET A 73 29.35 -24.83 -11.18
N ILE A 74 30.30 -24.82 -12.11
CA ILE A 74 31.24 -25.93 -12.28
C ILE A 74 32.20 -25.92 -11.09
N SER A 75 31.86 -26.67 -10.04
CA SER A 75 32.78 -27.09 -8.98
C SER A 75 33.28 -28.50 -9.32
N ASN A 76 34.49 -28.60 -9.86
CA ASN A 76 35.16 -29.89 -10.00
C ASN A 76 35.84 -30.26 -8.67
N ALA A 77 35.21 -31.17 -7.93
CA ALA A 77 35.82 -31.92 -6.84
C ALA A 77 35.18 -33.30 -6.79
N ASP A 78 35.89 -34.34 -7.24
CA ASP A 78 36.36 -35.45 -6.40
C ASP A 78 37.12 -36.49 -7.27
N ALA A 79 37.81 -37.41 -6.60
CA ALA A 79 39.02 -38.11 -7.01
C ALA A 79 38.79 -39.46 -7.74
N GLN A 80 39.79 -39.92 -8.51
CA GLN A 80 40.49 -41.23 -8.36
C GLN A 80 41.56 -41.45 -9.46
N ASP A 81 42.69 -42.07 -9.06
CA ASP A 81 44.00 -42.21 -9.77
C ASP A 81 44.04 -43.25 -10.95
N PRO A 82 45.22 -43.66 -11.51
CA PRO A 82 45.78 -43.18 -12.78
C PRO A 82 45.91 -44.27 -13.88
N PRO A 83 46.15 -43.90 -15.15
CA PRO A 83 47.06 -44.71 -15.96
C PRO A 83 48.23 -43.89 -16.52
N THR A 84 49.42 -44.38 -16.21
CA THR A 84 50.71 -44.02 -16.81
C THR A 84 50.71 -44.14 -18.33
N THR A 85 51.00 -43.06 -19.05
CA THR A 85 51.76 -43.09 -20.31
C THR A 85 52.26 -41.68 -20.69
N THR A 86 53.54 -41.45 -20.42
CA THR A 86 54.57 -41.03 -21.39
C THR A 86 54.28 -39.89 -22.40
N THR A 87 55.12 -38.86 -22.26
CA THR A 87 55.61 -37.91 -23.29
C THR A 87 54.85 -36.60 -23.49
N GLY A 88 55.55 -35.50 -23.21
CA GLY A 88 55.24 -34.20 -23.79
C GLY A 88 55.72 -33.03 -22.94
N ASP A 89 57.03 -32.81 -22.87
CA ASP A 89 57.62 -31.55 -22.43
C ASP A 89 56.88 -30.34 -23.01
N ASN A 90 56.37 -29.45 -22.16
CA ASN A 90 56.03 -28.08 -22.55
C ASN A 90 56.24 -27.12 -21.37
N ASN A 91 57.51 -26.80 -21.16
CA ASN A 91 58.04 -25.45 -20.93
C ASN A 91 57.23 -24.52 -19.98
N LEU A 92 57.59 -24.55 -18.71
CA LEU A 92 57.32 -23.50 -17.73
C LEU A 92 58.10 -22.24 -18.11
N ASN A 93 57.52 -21.40 -18.96
CA ASN A 93 58.06 -20.07 -19.25
C ASN A 93 57.60 -19.10 -18.15
N THR A 94 58.24 -19.16 -16.98
CA THR A 94 58.08 -18.14 -15.93
C THR A 94 58.73 -16.85 -16.40
N VAL A 95 57.98 -16.02 -17.10
CA VAL A 95 58.39 -14.63 -17.35
C VAL A 95 58.52 -13.95 -15.98
N PRO A 96 59.70 -13.42 -15.61
CA PRO A 96 59.84 -12.68 -14.37
C PRO A 96 58.88 -11.49 -14.41
N LYS A 97 57.97 -11.43 -13.43
CA LYS A 97 57.05 -10.30 -13.23
C LYS A 97 57.90 -9.05 -13.02
N GLN A 98 58.16 -8.32 -14.10
CA GLN A 98 58.80 -7.02 -14.00
C GLN A 98 57.88 -6.15 -13.16
N VAL A 99 58.34 -5.80 -11.97
CA VAL A 99 57.71 -4.81 -11.10
C VAL A 99 57.99 -3.46 -11.77
N THR A 100 57.30 -3.19 -12.88
CA THR A 100 57.22 -1.84 -13.44
C THR A 100 56.20 -1.11 -12.59
N GLU A 101 56.66 -0.13 -11.81
CA GLU A 101 55.77 0.79 -11.10
C GLU A 101 54.67 1.25 -12.06
N GLU A 102 53.40 1.04 -11.67
CA GLU A 102 52.27 1.35 -12.56
C GLU A 102 52.39 2.80 -13.05
N PRO A 103 52.25 3.07 -14.37
CA PRO A 103 52.36 4.43 -14.89
C PRO A 103 51.44 5.37 -14.11
N GLU A 104 51.95 6.51 -13.63
CA GLU A 104 51.20 7.41 -12.73
C GLU A 104 49.83 7.83 -13.28
N LYS A 105 49.66 7.86 -14.60
CA LYS A 105 48.38 8.13 -15.27
C LYS A 105 47.34 7.04 -15.00
N ILE A 106 47.74 5.76 -15.02
CA ILE A 106 46.87 4.61 -14.72
C ILE A 106 46.55 4.58 -13.23
N ARG A 107 47.51 4.92 -12.36
CA ARG A 107 47.27 5.08 -10.93
C ARG A 107 46.20 6.14 -10.65
N LYS A 108 46.37 7.35 -11.21
CA LYS A 108 45.37 8.43 -11.11
C LYS A 108 44.00 8.02 -11.66
N TRP A 109 43.95 7.36 -12.82
CA TRP A 109 42.70 6.88 -13.39
C TRP A 109 41.98 5.84 -12.51
N ARG A 110 42.73 4.91 -11.89
CA ARG A 110 42.15 3.95 -10.95
C ARG A 110 41.64 4.61 -9.67
N GLU A 111 42.40 5.57 -9.14
CA GLU A 111 41.98 6.36 -7.98
C GLU A 111 40.70 7.16 -8.28
N ASP A 112 40.63 7.83 -9.44
CA ASP A 112 39.45 8.59 -9.87
C ASP A 112 38.23 7.69 -10.13
N GLN A 113 38.43 6.53 -10.77
CA GLN A 113 37.35 5.56 -10.97
C GLN A 113 36.85 5.00 -9.64
N LYS A 114 37.78 4.61 -8.76
CA LYS A 114 37.43 4.10 -7.43
C LYS A 114 36.63 5.15 -6.64
N ALA A 115 37.07 6.39 -6.63
CA ALA A 115 36.37 7.49 -5.96
C ALA A 115 34.97 7.71 -6.57
N ARG A 116 34.82 7.62 -7.89
CA ARG A 116 33.52 7.74 -8.56
C ARG A 116 32.57 6.58 -8.23
N LEU A 117 33.09 5.35 -8.10
CA LEU A 117 32.28 4.21 -7.66
C LEU A 117 31.84 4.39 -6.20
N GLU A 118 32.76 4.75 -5.32
CA GLU A 118 32.46 4.98 -3.90
C GLU A 118 31.43 6.10 -3.69
N GLU A 119 31.47 7.16 -4.51
CA GLU A 119 30.44 8.21 -4.51
C GLU A 119 29.06 7.67 -4.88
N LYS A 120 28.98 6.81 -5.91
CA LYS A 120 27.71 6.20 -6.34
C LYS A 120 27.17 5.23 -5.30
N ASP A 121 28.04 4.38 -4.75
CA ASP A 121 27.66 3.43 -3.70
C ASP A 121 27.10 4.18 -2.47
N ARG A 122 27.72 5.32 -2.12
CA ARG A 122 27.22 6.19 -1.05
C ARG A 122 25.87 6.84 -1.37
N GLU A 123 25.66 7.28 -2.61
CA GLU A 123 24.36 7.84 -3.01
C GLU A 123 23.25 6.78 -3.01
N GLU A 124 23.57 5.56 -3.45
CA GLU A 124 22.65 4.42 -3.40
C GLU A 124 22.31 4.03 -1.97
N GLU A 125 23.30 3.97 -1.07
CA GLU A 125 23.08 3.70 0.35
C GLU A 125 22.21 4.78 1.00
N ARG A 126 22.47 6.06 0.68
CA ARG A 126 21.66 7.19 1.18
C ARG A 126 20.21 7.07 0.73
N LYS A 127 19.96 6.81 -0.56
CA LYS A 127 18.59 6.62 -1.09
C LYS A 127 17.90 5.42 -0.43
N LYS A 128 18.63 4.33 -0.23
CA LYS A 128 18.10 3.13 0.44
C LYS A 128 17.67 3.43 1.88
N ASP A 129 18.45 4.23 2.60
CA ASP A 129 18.11 4.62 3.97
C ASP A 129 16.95 5.62 4.02
N GLU A 130 16.90 6.59 3.09
CA GLU A 130 15.76 7.50 2.92
C GLU A 130 14.45 6.71 2.68
N LEU A 131 14.48 5.70 1.80
CA LEU A 131 13.35 4.81 1.53
C LEU A 131 12.91 4.02 2.76
N ARG A 132 13.87 3.53 3.56
CA ARG A 132 13.56 2.82 4.82
C ARG A 132 12.97 3.73 5.87
N GLU A 133 13.48 4.95 5.99
CA GLU A 133 12.97 5.94 6.93
C GLU A 133 11.56 6.39 6.53
N GLN A 134 11.34 6.65 5.24
CA GLN A 134 10.02 6.94 4.68
C GLN A 134 9.01 5.82 5.01
N ALA A 135 9.37 4.56 4.75
CA ALA A 135 8.50 3.42 5.04
C ALA A 135 8.22 3.26 6.54
N ARG A 136 9.23 3.51 7.39
CA ARG A 136 9.05 3.50 8.84
C ARG A 136 8.08 4.60 9.29
N LYS A 137 8.26 5.81 8.80
CA LYS A 137 7.41 6.96 9.13
C LYS A 137 5.97 6.73 8.67
N GLU A 138 5.77 6.24 7.46
CA GLU A 138 4.43 5.94 6.95
C GLU A 138 3.71 4.89 7.81
N LEU A 139 4.44 3.87 8.28
CA LEU A 139 3.90 2.87 9.18
C LEU A 139 3.51 3.48 10.54
N GLU A 140 4.36 4.34 11.11
CA GLU A 140 4.06 5.06 12.35
C GLU A 140 2.83 5.99 12.20
N ASP A 141 2.76 6.74 11.10
CA ASP A 141 1.63 7.61 10.77
C ASP A 141 0.34 6.80 10.59
N TRP A 142 0.41 5.61 9.97
CA TRP A 142 -0.74 4.71 9.86
C TRP A 142 -1.25 4.25 11.22
N TYR A 143 -0.35 3.81 12.12
CA TYR A 143 -0.73 3.38 13.47
C TYR A 143 -1.36 4.52 14.26
N LYS A 144 -0.80 5.73 14.16
CA LYS A 144 -1.36 6.92 14.80
C LYS A 144 -2.76 7.22 14.30
N HIS A 145 -2.96 7.25 12.98
CA HIS A 145 -4.28 7.48 12.39
C HIS A 145 -5.28 6.39 12.76
N HIS A 146 -4.84 5.13 12.82
CA HIS A 146 -5.65 4.00 13.24
C HIS A 146 -6.10 4.13 14.70
N GLU A 147 -5.17 4.46 15.60
CA GLU A 147 -5.46 4.70 17.01
C GLU A 147 -6.43 5.87 17.19
N GLU A 148 -6.21 6.99 16.48
CA GLU A 148 -7.12 8.15 16.49
C GLU A 148 -8.53 7.76 16.01
N THR A 149 -8.62 6.97 14.94
CA THR A 149 -9.91 6.48 14.40
C THR A 149 -10.64 5.61 15.42
N ILE A 150 -9.93 4.66 16.05
CA ILE A 150 -10.49 3.82 17.11
C ILE A 150 -10.92 4.66 18.30
N SER A 151 -10.08 5.59 18.76
CA SER A 151 -10.36 6.47 19.89
C SER A 151 -11.60 7.33 19.63
N LYS A 152 -11.68 7.93 18.45
CA LYS A 152 -12.84 8.73 18.00
C LYS A 152 -14.11 7.88 17.96
N THR A 153 -14.03 6.66 17.44
CA THR A 153 -15.17 5.73 17.36
C THR A 153 -15.65 5.31 18.76
N LYS A 154 -14.72 4.94 19.65
CA LYS A 154 -15.02 4.62 21.05
C LYS A 154 -15.67 5.80 21.78
N SER A 155 -15.14 7.00 21.59
CA SER A 155 -15.69 8.22 22.17
C SER A 155 -17.08 8.54 21.65
N ALA A 156 -17.29 8.45 20.33
CA ALA A 156 -18.59 8.64 19.69
C ALA A 156 -19.62 7.64 20.20
N ASN A 157 -19.27 6.35 20.29
CA ASN A 157 -20.16 5.32 20.83
C ASN A 157 -20.51 5.58 22.31
N ARG A 158 -19.50 5.96 23.12
CA ARG A 158 -19.74 6.30 24.53
C ARG A 158 -20.63 7.53 24.66
N ASN A 159 -20.47 8.53 23.81
CA ASN A 159 -21.31 9.72 23.83
C ASN A 159 -22.74 9.43 23.35
N ALA A 160 -22.89 8.63 22.29
CA ALA A 160 -24.18 8.19 21.79
C ALA A 160 -24.94 7.39 22.86
N GLU A 161 -24.27 6.47 23.57
CA GLU A 161 -24.87 5.73 24.69
C GLU A 161 -25.30 6.67 25.81
N LYS A 162 -24.45 7.64 26.21
CA LYS A 162 -24.81 8.63 27.23
C LYS A 162 -26.03 9.46 26.84
N GLN A 163 -26.11 9.87 25.57
CA GLN A 163 -27.27 10.61 25.05
C GLN A 163 -28.53 9.74 25.03
N PHE A 164 -28.40 8.49 24.57
CA PHE A 164 -29.51 7.53 24.55
C PHE A 164 -30.06 7.25 25.95
N VAL A 165 -29.18 7.06 26.94
CA VAL A 165 -29.57 6.87 28.34
C VAL A 165 -30.22 8.14 28.91
N ALA A 166 -29.63 9.32 28.68
CA ALA A 166 -30.19 10.58 29.15
C ALA A 166 -31.59 10.85 28.58
N GLU A 167 -31.81 10.64 27.28
CA GLU A 167 -33.14 10.76 26.64
C GLU A 167 -34.16 9.74 27.18
N THR A 168 -33.69 8.59 27.70
CA THR A 168 -34.54 7.54 28.27
C THR A 168 -34.91 7.83 29.73
N ASP A 169 -33.94 8.32 30.53
CA ASP A 169 -34.09 8.57 31.97
C ASP A 169 -34.86 9.86 32.29
N GLU A 170 -34.99 10.79 31.34
CA GLU A 170 -35.82 11.99 31.47
C GLU A 170 -37.31 11.61 31.42
N ILE A 171 -37.81 11.08 32.55
CA ILE A 171 -39.19 10.65 32.77
C ILE A 171 -39.95 11.78 33.45
N GLU A 172 -40.36 12.76 32.65
CA GLU A 172 -41.33 13.75 33.09
C GLU A 172 -42.76 13.19 32.96
N PRO A 173 -43.59 13.28 34.02
CA PRO A 173 -44.98 12.84 33.98
C PRO A 173 -45.77 13.55 32.86
N GLY A 174 -46.31 12.79 31.91
CA GLY A 174 -47.06 13.31 30.75
C GLY A 174 -46.38 13.11 29.39
N THR A 175 -45.11 12.67 29.36
CA THR A 175 -44.33 12.41 28.12
C THR A 175 -44.36 10.95 27.65
N GLU A 176 -45.12 10.09 28.32
CA GLU A 176 -45.04 8.64 28.14
C GLU A 176 -45.43 8.18 26.74
N TRP A 177 -46.50 8.76 26.18
CA TRP A 177 -46.94 8.44 24.81
C TRP A 177 -46.00 8.98 23.74
N GLU A 178 -45.32 10.10 24.01
CA GLU A 178 -44.27 10.60 23.12
C GLU A 178 -43.07 9.65 23.09
N ARG A 179 -42.66 9.11 24.25
CA ARG A 179 -41.59 8.10 24.35
C ARG A 179 -41.96 6.80 23.65
N ILE A 180 -43.17 6.28 23.89
CA ILE A 180 -43.67 5.07 23.22
C ILE A 180 -43.69 5.27 21.71
N ALA A 181 -44.15 6.42 21.22
CA ALA A 181 -44.16 6.72 19.81
C ALA A 181 -42.74 6.84 19.21
N LYS A 182 -41.76 7.42 19.90
CA LYS A 182 -40.36 7.47 19.44
C LYS A 182 -39.76 6.07 19.21
N LEU A 183 -40.15 5.09 20.02
CA LEU A 183 -39.70 3.70 19.89
C LEU A 183 -40.48 2.89 18.85
N CYS A 184 -41.64 3.39 18.39
CA CYS A 184 -42.47 2.71 17.40
C CYS A 184 -42.09 3.10 15.98
N ASP A 185 -41.87 2.09 15.12
CA ASP A 185 -41.64 2.33 13.70
C ASP A 185 -42.97 2.55 12.94
N PHE A 186 -43.18 3.80 12.52
CA PHE A 186 -44.35 4.22 11.74
C PHE A 186 -44.15 4.14 10.22
N ASN A 187 -42.98 3.72 9.75
CA ASN A 187 -42.76 3.55 8.32
C ASN A 187 -43.62 2.36 7.80
N PRO A 188 -44.50 2.59 6.81
CA PRO A 188 -45.32 1.51 6.26
C PRO A 188 -44.47 0.45 5.51
N LYS A 189 -43.26 0.79 5.06
CA LYS A 189 -42.40 -0.10 4.26
C LYS A 189 -41.50 -1.02 5.08
N THR A 190 -41.27 -0.71 6.35
CA THR A 190 -40.36 -1.46 7.23
C THR A 190 -41.06 -2.61 7.95
N ASN A 191 -42.40 -2.63 7.92
CA ASN A 191 -43.16 -3.66 8.60
C ASN A 191 -43.08 -5.00 7.85
N LYS A 192 -42.24 -5.90 8.35
CA LYS A 192 -42.10 -7.28 7.84
C LYS A 192 -43.12 -8.25 8.45
N SER A 193 -44.01 -7.78 9.33
CA SER A 193 -45.03 -8.59 9.98
C SER A 193 -46.23 -8.84 9.07
N ASN A 194 -46.73 -10.08 9.03
CA ASN A 194 -47.99 -10.44 8.35
C ASN A 194 -49.25 -9.94 9.08
N LYS A 195 -49.11 -9.28 10.25
CA LYS A 195 -50.23 -8.75 11.02
C LYS A 195 -50.46 -7.28 10.69
N ASP A 196 -51.72 -6.90 10.48
CA ASP A 196 -52.10 -5.51 10.32
C ASP A 196 -52.00 -4.77 11.68
N ILE A 197 -51.03 -3.88 11.77
CA ILE A 197 -50.79 -3.02 12.94
C ILE A 197 -51.27 -1.58 12.72
N SER A 198 -52.02 -1.30 11.64
CA SER A 198 -52.48 0.05 11.28
C SER A 198 -53.33 0.68 12.38
N ARG A 199 -54.25 -0.10 12.98
CA ARG A 199 -55.06 0.36 14.11
C ARG A 199 -54.20 0.70 15.34
N MET A 200 -53.21 -0.13 15.66
CA MET A 200 -52.30 0.10 16.78
C MET A 200 -51.47 1.37 16.55
N ARG A 201 -50.90 1.53 15.34
CA ARG A 201 -50.14 2.73 14.95
C ARG A 201 -50.99 4.00 15.08
N SER A 202 -52.24 3.95 14.62
CA SER A 202 -53.19 5.06 14.73
C SER A 202 -53.49 5.43 16.19
N ILE A 203 -53.73 4.43 17.05
CA ILE A 203 -53.98 4.66 18.48
C ILE A 203 -52.77 5.30 19.17
N ILE A 204 -51.55 4.80 18.91
CA ILE A 204 -50.32 5.34 19.51
C ILE A 204 -50.09 6.80 19.07
N LEU A 205 -50.31 7.12 17.79
CA LEU A 205 -50.20 8.50 17.29
C LEU A 205 -51.26 9.43 17.90
N GLN A 206 -52.49 8.96 18.05
CA GLN A 206 -53.56 9.73 18.70
C GLN A 206 -53.21 10.05 20.15
N LEU A 207 -52.68 9.07 20.88
CA LEU A 207 -52.28 9.24 22.29
C LEU A 207 -51.04 10.13 22.45
N LYS A 208 -50.15 10.16 21.45
CA LYS A 208 -49.06 11.15 21.38
C LYS A 208 -49.59 12.58 21.21
N GLN A 209 -50.57 12.78 20.33
CA GLN A 209 -51.12 14.11 20.04
C GLN A 209 -52.07 14.62 21.13
N ASN A 210 -52.84 13.70 21.73
CA ASN A 210 -53.85 13.97 22.74
C ASN A 210 -53.63 13.02 23.94
N PRO A 211 -52.72 13.36 24.87
CA PRO A 211 -52.46 12.53 26.04
C PRO A 211 -53.71 12.42 26.93
N LEU A 212 -53.92 11.24 27.51
CA LEU A 212 -55.03 11.01 28.43
C LEU A 212 -54.87 11.86 29.68
N GLN A 213 -55.87 12.67 30.01
CA GLN A 213 -55.82 13.46 31.24
C GLN A 213 -55.91 12.52 32.45
N ALA A 214 -54.94 12.63 33.36
CA ALA A 214 -54.92 11.84 34.58
C ALA A 214 -56.14 12.19 35.44
N THR A 215 -57.11 11.29 35.51
CA THR A 215 -58.26 11.45 36.41
C THR A 215 -57.77 11.15 37.83
N LYS A 216 -57.59 12.21 38.65
CA LYS A 216 -57.41 12.03 40.09
C LYS A 216 -58.70 11.40 40.63
N LYS A 217 -58.66 10.10 40.94
CA LYS A 217 -59.70 9.47 41.76
C LYS A 217 -59.67 10.16 43.12
N VAL A 218 -60.75 10.87 43.42
CA VAL A 218 -61.07 11.46 44.73
C VAL A 218 -61.39 10.34 45.71
#